data_AF-A0A2E2J791-F1
#
_entry.id   AF-A0A2E2J791-F1
#
_cell.length_a   1.000
_cell.length_b   1.000
_cell.length_c   1.000
_cell.angle_alpha   90.00
_cell.angle_beta   90.00
_cell.angle_gamma   90.00
#
_symmetry.space_group_name_H-M   'P 1'
#
loop_
_entity.id
_entity.type
_entity.pdbx_description
1 polymer ?
#
loop_
_entity_poly.entity_id
_entity_poly.type
_entity_poly.pdbx_seq_one_letter_code
_entity_poly.pdbx_strand_id
1 'polypeptide(L)'
;MRMLLLVLCLVFVLIGAVLGYANHAPVSVDLLFAQFEMPLIVWMLIVFGTGVLLTALVSGVRQWGLRHRCRKAEKRLAALENELRHLRQLGAPGPAPNPRGATPVKALAETP
;
A
#
# COMPACT_ATOMS: atom_id res chain seq x y z
N MET A 1 -0.09 -9.02 -20.36
CA MET A 1 0.04 -9.48 -18.95
C MET A 1 -1.22 -10.13 -18.39
N ARG A 2 -2.39 -9.47 -18.38
CA ARG A 2 -3.63 -10.05 -17.80
C ARG A 2 -4.06 -11.37 -18.46
N MET A 3 -4.05 -11.44 -19.79
CA MET A 3 -4.42 -12.66 -20.52
C MET A 3 -3.45 -13.82 -20.26
N LEU A 4 -2.15 -13.54 -20.15
CA LEU A 4 -1.13 -14.54 -19.83
C LEU A 4 -1.31 -15.09 -18.40
N LEU A 5 -1.65 -14.22 -17.43
CA LEU A 5 -2.00 -14.65 -16.08
C LEU A 5 -3.24 -15.56 -16.06
N LEU A 6 -4.26 -15.25 -16.85
CA LEU A 6 -5.48 -16.08 -16.95
C LEU A 6 -5.17 -17.45 -17.56
N VAL A 7 -4.38 -17.49 -18.64
CA VAL A 7 -3.95 -18.75 -19.26
C VAL A 7 -3.12 -19.59 -18.27
N LEU A 8 -2.17 -18.97 -17.57
CA LEU A 8 -1.37 -19.66 -16.57
C LEU A 8 -2.25 -20.20 -15.43
N CYS A 9 -3.20 -19.40 -14.94
CA CYS A 9 -4.17 -19.82 -13.94
C CYS A 9 -4.99 -21.03 -14.41
N LEU A 10 -5.50 -20.98 -15.65
CA LEU A 10 -6.26 -22.08 -16.23
C LEU A 10 -5.41 -23.36 -16.32
N VAL A 11 -4.15 -23.25 -16.76
CA VAL A 11 -3.22 -24.39 -16.82
C VAL A 11 -3.00 -24.98 -15.44
N PHE A 12 -2.77 -24.15 -14.41
CA PHE A 12 -2.62 -24.63 -13.03
C PHE A 12 -3.87 -25.33 -12.49
N VAL A 13 -5.06 -24.80 -12.79
CA VAL A 13 -6.34 -25.43 -12.42
C VAL A 13 -6.48 -26.80 -13.08
N LEU A 14 -6.17 -26.90 -14.38
CA LEU A 14 -6.23 -28.17 -15.11
C LEU A 14 -5.23 -29.20 -14.57
N ILE A 15 -4.00 -28.79 -14.26
CA ILE A 15 -3.00 -29.65 -13.62
C ILE A 15 -3.52 -30.14 -12.27
N GLY A 16 -4.06 -29.25 -11.44
CA GLY A 16 -4.64 -29.60 -10.15
C GLY A 16 -5.79 -30.61 -10.27
N ALA A 17 -6.67 -30.43 -11.26
CA ALA A 17 -7.78 -31.33 -11.52
C ALA A 17 -7.32 -32.73 -11.96
N VAL A 18 -6.35 -32.80 -12.89
CA VAL A 18 -5.78 -34.08 -13.36
C VAL A 18 -5.08 -34.81 -12.23
N LEU A 19 -4.26 -34.11 -11.44
CA LEU A 19 -3.58 -34.69 -10.29
C LEU A 19 -4.57 -35.15 -9.23
N GLY A 20 -5.63 -34.40 -8.97
CA GLY A 20 -6.69 -34.78 -8.03
C GLY A 20 -7.46 -36.02 -8.47
N TYR A 21 -7.80 -36.11 -9.77
CA TYR A 21 -8.48 -37.29 -10.32
C TYR A 21 -7.58 -38.53 -10.35
N ALA A 22 -6.33 -38.38 -10.79
CA ALA A 22 -5.36 -39.47 -10.84
C ALA A 22 -4.99 -39.99 -9.45
N ASN A 23 -5.04 -39.12 -8.43
CA ASN A 23 -4.71 -39.45 -7.05
C ASN A 23 -5.95 -39.35 -6.13
N HIS A 24 -7.09 -39.91 -6.59
CA HIS A 24 -8.34 -39.91 -5.83
C HIS A 24 -8.42 -41.01 -4.76
N ALA A 25 -7.42 -41.91 -4.71
CA ALA A 25 -7.36 -42.97 -3.72
C ALA A 25 -7.46 -42.35 -2.30
N PRO A 26 -8.36 -42.85 -1.44
CA PRO A 26 -8.51 -42.32 -0.09
C PRO A 26 -7.26 -42.65 0.72
N VAL A 27 -6.80 -41.69 1.51
CA VAL A 27 -5.69 -41.85 2.45
C VAL A 27 -6.24 -41.62 3.85
N SER A 28 -6.02 -42.59 4.73
CA SER A 28 -6.37 -42.48 6.14
C SER A 28 -5.32 -41.63 6.85
N VAL A 29 -5.76 -40.54 7.45
CA VAL A 29 -4.92 -39.64 8.26
C VAL A 29 -5.36 -39.77 9.70
N ASP A 30 -4.46 -40.33 10.51
CA ASP A 30 -4.63 -40.44 11.96
C ASP A 30 -4.10 -39.18 12.65
N LEU A 31 -5.02 -38.35 13.12
CA LEU A 31 -4.70 -37.30 14.09
C LEU A 31 -4.76 -37.88 15.50
N LEU A 32 -4.10 -37.19 16.45
CA LEU A 32 -4.00 -37.61 17.86
C LEU A 32 -5.33 -38.04 18.50
N PHE A 33 -6.46 -37.49 18.05
CA PHE A 33 -7.79 -37.75 18.59
C PHE A 33 -8.85 -38.13 17.55
N ALA A 34 -8.48 -38.21 16.27
CA ALA A 34 -9.46 -38.42 15.20
C ALA A 34 -8.80 -39.02 13.95
N GLN A 35 -9.48 -39.97 13.31
CA GLN A 35 -9.08 -40.54 12.03
C GLN A 35 -10.01 -40.01 10.94
N PHE A 36 -9.44 -39.64 9.80
CA PHE A 36 -10.18 -39.13 8.66
C PHE A 36 -9.71 -39.83 7.39
N GLU A 37 -10.66 -40.31 6.59
CA GLU A 37 -10.36 -40.94 5.30
C GLU A 37 -10.87 -40.05 4.17
N MET A 38 -9.93 -39.34 3.53
CA MET A 38 -10.21 -38.48 2.39
C MET A 38 -9.10 -38.59 1.35
N PRO A 39 -9.38 -38.28 0.07
CA PRO A 39 -8.34 -38.22 -0.95
C PRO A 39 -7.24 -37.22 -0.59
N LEU A 40 -5.98 -37.55 -0.93
CA LEU A 40 -4.81 -36.73 -0.59
C LEU A 40 -4.92 -35.28 -1.07
N ILE A 41 -5.55 -35.06 -2.23
CA ILE A 41 -5.77 -33.71 -2.78
C ILE A 41 -6.59 -32.81 -1.86
N VAL A 42 -7.54 -33.36 -1.10
CA VAL A 42 -8.37 -32.60 -0.16
C VAL A 42 -7.51 -32.07 0.98
N TRP A 43 -6.65 -32.93 1.55
CA TRP A 43 -5.68 -32.53 2.57
C TRP A 43 -4.71 -31.47 2.05
N MET A 44 -4.19 -31.65 0.85
CA MET A 44 -3.27 -30.69 0.24
C MET A 44 -3.93 -29.32 0.05
N LEU A 45 -5.19 -29.27 -0.38
CA LEU A 45 -5.95 -28.04 -0.51
C LEU A 45 -6.22 -27.37 0.84
N ILE A 46 -6.53 -28.14 1.89
CA ILE A 46 -6.72 -27.61 3.24
C ILE A 46 -5.43 -26.99 3.76
N VAL A 47 -4.31 -27.70 3.68
CA VAL A 47 -3.01 -27.20 4.17
C VAL A 47 -2.53 -26.00 3.35
N PHE A 48 -2.65 -26.05 2.03
CA PHE A 48 -2.30 -24.93 1.17
C PHE A 48 -3.19 -23.72 1.44
N GLY A 49 -4.51 -23.91 1.48
CA GLY A 49 -5.49 -22.86 1.72
C GLY A 49 -5.30 -22.19 3.09
N THR A 50 -5.05 -22.98 4.14
CA THR A 50 -4.73 -22.45 5.47
C THR A 50 -3.43 -21.67 5.49
N GLY A 51 -2.37 -22.15 4.82
CA GLY A 51 -1.10 -21.41 4.70
C GLY A 51 -1.26 -20.07 3.96
N VAL A 52 -2.02 -20.05 2.87
CA VAL A 52 -2.36 -18.81 2.13
C VAL A 52 -3.15 -17.86 3.02
N LEU A 53 -4.17 -18.36 3.73
CA LEU A 53 -5.01 -17.57 4.61
C LEU A 53 -4.22 -16.94 5.75
N LEU A 54 -3.36 -17.72 6.42
CA LEU A 54 -2.48 -17.24 7.49
C LEU A 54 -1.53 -16.16 6.97
N THR A 55 -0.91 -16.39 5.81
CA THR A 55 0.00 -15.42 5.19
C THR A 55 -0.71 -14.13 4.84
N ALA A 56 -1.92 -14.22 4.26
CA ALA A 56 -2.75 -13.07 3.93
C ALA A 56 -3.17 -12.30 5.19
N LEU A 57 -3.51 -13.01 6.27
CA LEU A 57 -3.91 -12.38 7.53
C LEU A 57 -2.74 -11.61 8.17
N VAL A 58 -1.57 -12.24 8.31
CA VAL A 58 -0.37 -11.61 8.87
C VAL A 58 0.05 -10.39 8.04
N SER A 59 0.09 -10.56 6.71
CA SER A 59 0.46 -9.48 5.79
C SER A 59 -0.57 -8.36 5.79
N GLY A 60 -1.85 -8.69 5.85
CA GLY A 60 -2.96 -7.75 5.88
C GLY A 60 -2.93 -6.85 7.13
N VAL A 61 -2.75 -7.46 8.31
CA VAL A 61 -2.62 -6.71 9.57
C VAL A 61 -1.41 -5.77 9.53
N ARG A 62 -0.26 -6.26 9.06
CA ARG A 62 0.95 -5.43 8.91
C ARG A 62 0.72 -4.27 7.95
N GLN A 63 0.13 -4.54 6.79
CA GLN A 63 -0.17 -3.54 5.76
C GLN A 63 -1.13 -2.48 6.27
N TRP A 64 -2.14 -2.87 7.06
CA TRP A 64 -3.06 -1.92 7.69
C TRP A 64 -2.34 -1.01 8.68
N GLY A 65 -1.50 -1.57 9.56
CA GLY A 65 -0.68 -0.78 10.48
C GLY A 65 0.20 0.25 9.77
N LEU A 66 0.85 -0.15 8.68
CA LEU A 66 1.68 0.74 7.85
C LEU A 66 0.82 1.86 7.22
N ARG A 67 -0.30 1.51 6.59
CA ARG A 67 -1.22 2.49 6.00
C ARG A 67 -1.72 3.51 7.02
N HIS A 68 -2.02 3.07 8.25
CA HIS A 68 -2.44 3.97 9.32
C HIS A 68 -1.31 4.93 9.74
N ARG A 69 -0.06 4.43 9.84
CA ARG A 69 1.12 5.26 10.13
C ARG A 69 1.37 6.28 9.02
N CYS A 70 1.28 5.90 7.75
CA CYS A 70 1.38 6.81 6.61
C CYS A 70 0.33 7.93 6.69
N ARG A 71 -0.95 7.59 6.88
CA ARG A 71 -2.03 8.58 7.01
C ARG A 71 -1.80 9.52 8.19
N LYS A 72 -1.27 9.03 9.31
CA LYS A 72 -0.94 9.86 10.48
C LYS A 72 0.24 10.79 10.19
N ALA A 73 1.26 10.32 9.47
CA ALA A 73 2.40 11.14 9.07
C ALA A 73 2.00 12.24 8.08
N GLU A 74 1.17 11.93 7.08
CA GLU A 74 0.62 12.90 6.12
C GLU A 74 -0.17 14.01 6.83
N LYS A 75 -1.04 13.64 7.79
CA LYS A 75 -1.78 14.64 8.59
C LYS A 75 -0.85 15.55 9.39
N ARG A 76 0.24 15.02 9.95
CA ARG A 76 1.22 15.81 10.71
C ARG A 76 2.00 16.76 9.81
N LEU A 77 2.40 16.30 8.62
CA LEU A 77 3.04 17.14 7.61
C LEU A 77 2.13 18.32 7.21
N ALA A 78 0.86 18.05 6.91
CA ALA A 78 -0.09 19.09 6.55
C ALA A 78 -0.31 20.12 7.67
N ALA A 79 -0.35 19.69 8.93
CA ALA A 79 -0.45 20.60 10.07
C ALA A 79 0.79 21.48 10.22
N LEU A 80 1.99 20.91 10.13
CA LEU A 80 3.25 21.64 10.22
C LEU A 80 3.42 22.66 9.08
N GLU A 81 3.04 22.28 7.86
CA GLU A 81 3.04 23.20 6.71
C GLU A 81 2.08 24.39 6.90
N ASN A 82 0.93 24.16 7.55
CA ASN A 82 -0.01 25.23 7.87
C ASN A 82 0.53 26.15 8.97
N GLU A 83 1.18 25.61 10.00
CA GLU A 83 1.85 26.41 11.02
C GLU A 83 2.97 27.26 10.43
N LEU A 84 3.82 26.69 9.57
CA LEU A 84 4.85 27.45 8.86
C LEU A 84 4.27 28.55 7.97
N ARG A 85 3.15 28.30 7.28
CA ARG A 85 2.45 29.33 6.49
C ARG A 85 1.94 30.45 7.38
N HIS A 86 1.33 30.11 8.51
CA HIS A 86 0.80 31.10 9.46
C HIS A 86 1.92 31.94 10.09
N LEU A 87 3.01 31.32 10.54
CA LEU A 87 4.16 32.04 11.08
C LEU A 87 4.86 32.92 10.04
N ARG A 88 4.95 32.48 8.77
CA ARG A 88 5.45 33.34 7.68
C ARG A 88 4.54 34.54 7.43
N GLN A 89 3.23 34.40 7.60
CA GLN A 89 2.30 35.53 7.50
C GLN A 89 2.45 36.50 8.68
N LEU A 90 2.71 35.99 9.88
CA LEU A 90 2.91 36.81 11.09
C LEU A 90 4.29 37.48 11.15
N GLY A 91 5.33 36.84 10.60
CA GLY A 91 6.71 37.29 10.64
C GLY A 91 7.22 37.97 9.36
N ALA A 92 6.41 38.06 8.31
CA ALA A 92 6.78 38.80 7.11
C ALA A 92 6.66 40.32 7.38
N PRO A 93 7.72 41.12 7.12
CA PRO A 93 7.51 42.52 6.76
C PRO A 93 6.54 42.54 5.58
N GLY A 94 5.58 43.48 5.58
CA GLY A 94 4.59 43.63 4.51
C GLY A 94 5.21 43.56 3.11
N PRO A 95 4.40 43.27 2.06
CA PRO A 95 4.89 42.97 0.72
C PRO A 95 5.97 43.96 0.31
N ALA A 96 7.17 43.44 0.00
CA ALA A 96 8.32 44.25 -0.38
C ALA A 96 7.88 45.27 -1.43
N PRO A 97 8.25 46.56 -1.30
CA PRO A 97 7.79 47.60 -2.21
C PRO A 97 8.10 47.18 -3.65
N ASN A 98 7.06 47.14 -4.47
CA ASN A 98 7.20 46.87 -5.89
C ASN A 98 8.20 47.87 -6.48
N PRO A 99 9.36 47.44 -7.01
CA PRO A 99 10.39 48.35 -7.52
C PRO A 99 9.94 49.10 -8.78
N ARG A 100 8.75 48.78 -9.33
CA ARG A 100 8.15 49.45 -10.49
C ARG A 100 7.37 50.73 -10.15
N GLY A 101 7.27 51.10 -8.87
CA GLY A 101 6.50 52.27 -8.41
C GLY A 101 7.34 53.47 -7.96
N ALA A 102 8.67 53.40 -7.98
CA ALA A 102 9.52 54.54 -7.64
C ALA A 102 9.48 55.57 -8.77
N THR A 103 8.55 56.52 -8.66
CA THR A 103 8.66 57.82 -9.34
C THR A 103 10.08 58.35 -9.12
N PRO A 104 10.82 58.72 -10.18
CA PRO A 104 12.06 59.45 -9.99
C PRO A 104 11.67 60.85 -9.51
N VAL A 105 11.75 61.06 -8.20
CA VAL A 105 11.69 62.41 -7.62
C VAL A 105 12.95 63.12 -8.09
N LYS A 106 12.71 63.95 -9.10
CA LYS A 106 13.51 65.11 -9.52
C LYS A 106 14.19 65.76 -8.32
N ALA A 107 15.52 65.84 -8.30
CA ALA A 107 16.26 67.10 -8.13
C ALA A 107 17.77 66.89 -7.95
N LEU A 108 18.51 67.95 -8.34
CA LEU A 108 19.85 68.33 -7.91
C LEU A 108 21.06 67.61 -8.52
N ALA A 109 21.44 68.07 -9.72
CA ALA A 109 22.80 68.53 -9.93
C ALA A 109 22.72 69.82 -10.80
N GLU A 110 22.52 70.94 -10.13
CA GLU A 110 22.96 72.24 -10.64
C GLU A 110 24.49 72.27 -10.69
N THR A 111 25.04 73.01 -11.66
CA THR A 111 26.12 74.02 -11.55
C THR A 111 26.92 74.11 -12.86
N PRO A 112 27.61 75.23 -13.12
CA PRO A 112 27.11 76.58 -13.39
C PRO A 112 27.29 76.99 -14.87
#